data_AF-A0A355UYJ4-F1
#
_entry.id   AF-A0A355UYJ4-F1
#
_cell.length_a   1.000
_cell.length_b   1.000
_cell.length_c   1.000
_cell.angle_alpha   90.00
_cell.angle_beta   90.00
_cell.angle_gamma   90.00
#
_symmetry.space_group_name_H-M   'P 1'
#
loop_
_entity.id
_entity.type
_entity.pdbx_description
1 polymer ?
#
loop_
_entity_poly.entity_id
_entity_poly.type
_entity_poly.pdbx_seq_one_letter_code
_entity_poly.pdbx_strand_id
1 'polypeptide(L)'
;MAYQIKKSDRITENLELLDGNNNVTLTIHIDIEIGRIAKEYRQLQIELAEAQNMTSQGSETAFEVFGNAVIKLFRCLFGDENTQKILEYFENDYMEMAVQCMPFISDVVQPAIEKYSRSKREIMANNYNLSRQQKRKLGIK
;
A
#
# COMPACT_ATOMS: atom_id res chain seq x y z
N MET A 1 39.09 5.44 1.05
CA MET A 1 37.94 4.51 0.97
C MET A 1 36.68 5.34 0.78
N ALA A 2 35.79 4.97 -0.15
CA ALA A 2 34.55 5.69 -0.37
C ALA A 2 33.41 5.02 0.40
N TYR A 3 32.60 5.82 1.10
CA TYR A 3 31.40 5.33 1.79
C TYR A 3 30.24 5.25 0.79
N GLN A 4 29.55 4.10 0.72
CA GLN A 4 28.47 3.88 -0.23
C GLN A 4 27.11 4.01 0.49
N ILE A 5 26.23 4.86 -0.03
CA ILE A 5 24.87 5.08 0.47
C ILE A 5 23.89 4.73 -0.65
N LYS A 6 22.91 3.88 -0.36
CA LYS A 6 21.82 3.51 -1.29
C LYS A 6 20.53 4.25 -0.91
N LYS A 7 19.82 4.79 -1.91
CA LYS A 7 18.48 5.36 -1.74
C LYS A 7 17.46 4.29 -1.31
N SER A 8 16.35 4.73 -0.72
CA SER A 8 15.19 3.89 -0.43
C SER A 8 14.68 3.18 -1.69
N ASP A 9 14.20 1.95 -1.53
CA ASP A 9 13.57 1.23 -2.62
C ASP A 9 12.27 1.93 -3.04
N ARG A 10 11.94 1.84 -4.34
CA ARG A 10 10.76 2.45 -4.96
C ARG A 10 9.98 1.41 -5.75
N ILE A 11 8.66 1.61 -5.87
CA ILE A 11 7.83 0.95 -6.88
C ILE A 11 7.65 1.96 -8.01
N THR A 12 7.90 1.54 -9.25
CA THR A 12 7.62 2.34 -10.44
C THR A 12 6.85 1.47 -11.42
N GLU A 13 5.56 1.74 -11.57
CA GLU A 13 4.63 0.90 -12.35
C GLU A 13 3.67 1.78 -13.13
N ASN A 14 3.07 1.21 -14.18
CA ASN A 14 1.94 1.81 -14.88
C ASN A 14 0.69 1.01 -14.57
N LEU A 15 -0.32 1.66 -14.00
CA LEU A 15 -1.64 1.08 -13.82
C LEU A 15 -2.53 1.49 -14.99
N GLU A 16 -2.82 0.56 -15.87
CA GLU A 16 -3.69 0.75 -17.03
C GLU A 16 -5.12 0.36 -16.68
N LEU A 17 -6.05 1.29 -16.84
CA LEU A 17 -7.47 1.13 -16.61
C LEU A 17 -8.17 0.91 -17.95
N LEU A 18 -8.86 -0.23 -18.08
CA LEU A 18 -9.43 -0.72 -19.34
C LEU A 18 -10.94 -0.51 -19.42
N ASP A 19 -11.44 -0.05 -20.58
CA ASP A 19 -12.88 -0.01 -20.84
C ASP A 19 -13.50 -1.42 -20.92
N GLY A 20 -14.84 -1.49 -21.03
CA GLY A 20 -15.55 -2.75 -21.22
C GLY A 20 -15.19 -3.53 -22.49
N ASN A 21 -14.43 -2.94 -23.42
CA ASN A 21 -13.92 -3.57 -24.63
C ASN A 21 -12.42 -3.93 -24.52
N ASN A 22 -11.83 -3.86 -23.33
CA ASN A 22 -10.41 -4.10 -23.04
C ASN A 22 -9.42 -3.10 -23.69
N ASN A 23 -9.86 -1.89 -24.03
CA ASN A 23 -8.97 -0.82 -24.48
C ASN A 23 -8.49 0.02 -23.30
N VAL A 24 -7.22 0.41 -23.31
CA VAL A 24 -6.64 1.31 -22.30
C VAL A 24 -7.27 2.69 -22.43
N THR A 25 -7.99 3.11 -21.39
CA THR A 25 -8.68 4.41 -21.32
C THR A 25 -7.87 5.41 -20.50
N LEU A 26 -7.19 4.94 -19.45
CA LEU A 26 -6.40 5.77 -18.56
C LEU A 26 -5.16 5.00 -18.09
N THR A 27 -4.00 5.65 -18.14
CA THR A 27 -2.76 5.12 -17.57
C THR A 27 -2.32 6.00 -16.41
N ILE A 28 -2.11 5.37 -15.26
CA ILE A 28 -1.64 6.03 -14.05
C ILE A 28 -0.19 5.63 -13.81
N HIS A 29 0.69 6.63 -13.83
CA HIS A 29 2.10 6.45 -13.48
C HIS A 29 2.24 6.43 -11.95
N ILE A 30 2.64 5.28 -11.42
CA ILE A 30 2.82 5.04 -9.99
C ILE A 30 4.31 5.15 -9.68
N ASP A 31 4.68 6.03 -8.76
CA ASP A 31 6.03 6.16 -8.23
C ASP A 31 6.00 6.29 -6.70
N ILE A 32 6.22 5.17 -6.01
CA ILE A 32 6.05 5.06 -4.57
C ILE A 32 7.41 4.92 -3.90
N GLU A 33 7.72 5.83 -2.98
CA GLU A 33 8.84 5.62 -2.06
C GLU A 33 8.42 4.73 -0.88
N ILE A 34 8.83 3.46 -0.91
CA ILE A 34 8.41 2.47 0.09
C ILE A 34 8.73 2.92 1.52
N GLY A 35 9.90 3.51 1.72
CA GLY A 35 10.33 3.95 3.04
C GLY A 35 9.47 5.06 3.64
N ARG A 36 8.82 5.87 2.80
CA ARG A 36 7.92 6.94 3.22
C ARG A 36 6.58 6.39 3.68
N ILE A 37 6.03 5.41 2.95
CA ILE A 37 4.67 4.91 3.18
C ILE A 37 4.59 3.73 4.14
N ALA A 38 5.70 3.00 4.38
CA ALA A 38 5.67 1.72 5.09
C ALA A 38 4.98 1.76 6.48
N LYS A 39 5.16 2.85 7.23
CA LYS A 39 4.54 3.00 8.56
C LYS A 39 3.04 3.26 8.46
N GLU A 40 2.65 4.18 7.58
CA GLU A 40 1.26 4.62 7.42
C GLU A 40 0.41 3.51 6.77
N TYR A 41 0.95 2.84 5.76
CA TYR A 41 0.29 1.72 5.08
C TYR A 41 -0.21 0.65 6.05
N ARG A 42 0.59 0.28 7.05
CA ARG A 42 0.17 -0.75 8.01
C ARG A 42 -1.00 -0.30 8.87
N GLN A 43 -1.05 0.98 9.25
CA GLN A 43 -2.17 1.53 10.03
C GLN A 43 -3.43 1.55 9.17
N LEU A 44 -3.33 2.00 7.93
CA LEU A 44 -4.45 2.04 6.98
C LEU A 44 -4.97 0.65 6.61
N GLN A 45 -4.09 -0.36 6.54
CA GLN A 45 -4.51 -1.74 6.31
C GLN A 45 -5.36 -2.28 7.47
N ILE A 46 -5.03 -1.93 8.71
CA ILE A 46 -5.81 -2.31 9.88
C ILE A 46 -7.16 -1.57 9.88
N GLU A 47 -7.14 -0.26 9.62
CA GLU A 47 -8.35 0.56 9.53
C GLU A 47 -9.30 0.03 8.44
N LEU A 48 -8.77 -0.35 7.27
CA LEU A 48 -9.56 -0.94 6.20
C LEU A 48 -10.16 -2.30 6.59
N ALA A 49 -9.41 -3.16 7.27
CA ALA A 49 -9.90 -4.46 7.72
C ALA A 49 -11.00 -4.31 8.80
N GLU A 50 -10.85 -3.37 9.72
CA GLU A 50 -11.88 -3.03 10.71
C GLU A 50 -13.14 -2.49 10.03
N ALA A 51 -12.99 -1.59 9.06
CA ALA A 51 -14.10 -1.05 8.30
C ALA A 51 -14.85 -2.13 7.49
N GLN A 52 -14.13 -3.07 6.86
CA GLN A 52 -14.72 -4.22 6.16
C GLN A 52 -15.53 -5.13 7.10
N ASN A 53 -15.06 -5.33 8.33
CA ASN A 53 -15.81 -6.13 9.31
C ASN A 53 -17.09 -5.41 9.76
N MET A 54 -17.09 -4.07 9.78
CA MET A 54 -18.27 -3.27 10.11
C MET A 54 -19.32 -3.27 8.99
N THR A 55 -18.92 -3.27 7.72
CA THR A 55 -19.89 -3.32 6.59
C THR A 55 -20.71 -4.60 6.59
N SER A 56 -20.14 -5.69 7.11
CA SER A 56 -20.85 -6.96 7.33
C SER A 56 -22.06 -6.83 8.28
N GLN A 57 -22.14 -5.75 9.07
CA GLN A 57 -23.25 -5.45 9.99
C GLN A 57 -24.36 -4.62 9.34
N GLY A 58 -24.17 -4.17 8.09
CA GLY A 58 -25.23 -3.62 7.23
C GLY A 58 -25.72 -2.20 7.54
N SER A 59 -25.01 -1.40 8.35
CA SER A 59 -25.39 0.00 8.60
C SER A 59 -24.86 0.94 7.50
N GLU A 60 -25.61 1.99 7.17
CA GLU A 60 -25.20 3.05 6.23
C GLU A 60 -23.88 3.72 6.67
N THR A 61 -23.73 3.93 7.98
CA THR A 61 -22.49 4.42 8.59
C THR A 61 -21.28 3.53 8.34
N ALA A 62 -21.47 2.21 8.18
CA ALA A 62 -20.37 1.29 7.91
C ALA A 62 -19.84 1.44 6.48
N PHE A 63 -20.71 1.73 5.51
CA PHE A 63 -20.30 1.98 4.13
C PHE A 63 -19.51 3.28 4.00
N GLU A 64 -19.91 4.35 4.71
CA GLU A 64 -19.15 5.60 4.76
C GLU A 64 -17.76 5.40 5.38
N VAL A 65 -17.67 4.66 6.50
CA VAL A 65 -16.39 4.34 7.15
C VAL A 65 -15.48 3.54 6.21
N PHE A 66 -16.04 2.56 5.49
CA PHE A 66 -15.31 1.80 4.49
C PHE A 66 -14.81 2.66 3.34
N GLY A 67 -15.68 3.46 2.71
CA GLY A 67 -15.29 4.37 1.62
C GLY A 67 -14.17 5.32 2.05
N ASN A 68 -14.26 5.88 3.26
CA ASN A 68 -13.21 6.74 3.81
C ASN A 68 -11.89 5.99 4.02
N ALA A 69 -11.92 4.75 4.54
CA ALA A 69 -10.71 3.94 4.72
C ALA A 69 -10.05 3.60 3.38
N VAL A 70 -10.85 3.28 2.35
CA VAL A 70 -10.36 3.03 0.99
C VAL A 70 -9.69 4.27 0.41
N ILE A 71 -10.32 5.45 0.47
CA ILE A 71 -9.74 6.70 -0.05
C ILE A 71 -8.42 7.02 0.66
N LYS A 72 -8.36 6.89 1.99
CA LYS A 72 -7.12 7.12 2.74
C LYS A 72 -6.00 6.19 2.29
N LEU A 73 -6.29 4.90 2.12
CA LEU A 73 -5.32 3.93 1.61
C LEU A 73 -4.81 4.33 0.22
N PHE A 74 -5.71 4.70 -0.68
CA PHE A 74 -5.35 5.06 -2.05
C PHE A 74 -4.53 6.35 -2.09
N ARG A 75 -4.88 7.37 -1.29
CA ARG A 75 -4.08 8.60 -1.16
C ARG A 75 -2.67 8.32 -0.64
N CYS A 76 -2.52 7.41 0.33
CA CYS A 76 -1.21 6.99 0.83
C CYS A 76 -0.37 6.32 -0.26
N LEU A 77 -0.98 5.49 -1.12
CA LEU A 77 -0.28 4.73 -2.15
C LEU A 77 -0.03 5.53 -3.43
N PHE A 78 -1.05 6.20 -3.95
CA PHE A 78 -1.03 6.82 -5.26
C PHE A 78 -0.89 8.34 -5.22
N GLY A 79 -1.07 8.97 -4.05
CA GLY A 79 -1.16 10.41 -3.89
C GLY A 79 -2.55 10.95 -4.26
N ASP A 80 -2.81 12.21 -3.92
CA ASP A 80 -4.14 12.83 -4.09
C ASP A 80 -4.58 12.88 -5.55
N GLU A 81 -3.70 13.30 -6.46
CA GLU A 81 -4.02 13.46 -7.89
C GLU A 81 -4.41 12.12 -8.53
N ASN A 82 -3.60 11.08 -8.36
CA ASN A 82 -3.90 9.78 -8.95
C ASN A 82 -5.10 9.12 -8.27
N THR A 83 -5.29 9.30 -6.96
CA THR A 83 -6.49 8.80 -6.27
C THR A 83 -7.75 9.42 -6.85
N GLN A 84 -7.73 10.72 -7.12
CA GLN A 84 -8.85 11.41 -7.74
C GLN A 84 -9.17 10.86 -9.15
N LYS A 85 -8.14 10.63 -9.97
CA LYS A 85 -8.32 10.02 -11.31
C LYS A 85 -8.92 8.62 -11.23
N ILE A 86 -8.49 7.80 -10.27
CA ILE A 86 -9.06 6.45 -10.05
C ILE A 86 -10.51 6.56 -9.58
N LEU A 87 -10.81 7.46 -8.65
CA LEU A 87 -12.18 7.67 -8.16
C LEU A 87 -13.14 8.10 -9.27
N GLU A 88 -12.71 9.03 -10.12
CA GLU A 88 -13.49 9.49 -11.28
C GLU A 88 -13.71 8.36 -12.29
N TYR A 89 -12.70 7.52 -12.51
CA TYR A 89 -12.80 6.36 -13.40
C TYR A 89 -13.88 5.36 -12.94
N PHE A 90 -14.00 5.12 -11.63
CA PHE A 90 -15.00 4.23 -11.06
C PHE A 90 -16.31 4.94 -10.66
N GLU A 91 -16.55 6.16 -11.14
CA GLU A 91 -17.77 6.93 -10.87
C GLU A 91 -18.10 7.10 -9.37
N ASN A 92 -17.06 7.14 -8.51
CA ASN A 92 -17.16 7.13 -7.04
C ASN A 92 -17.69 5.82 -6.40
N ASP A 93 -17.73 4.70 -7.14
CA ASP A 93 -17.97 3.38 -6.57
C ASP A 93 -16.72 2.88 -5.82
N TYR A 94 -16.66 3.16 -4.52
CA TYR A 94 -15.57 2.74 -3.65
C TYR A 94 -15.42 1.23 -3.55
N MET A 95 -16.50 0.46 -3.71
CA MET A 95 -16.46 -0.99 -3.61
C MET A 95 -15.80 -1.59 -4.85
N GLU A 96 -16.25 -1.18 -6.03
CA GLU A 96 -15.65 -1.63 -7.28
C GLU A 96 -14.18 -1.21 -7.37
N MET A 97 -13.88 0.05 -7.06
CA MET A 97 -12.51 0.56 -7.02
C MET A 97 -11.62 -0.27 -6.08
N ALA A 98 -12.09 -0.56 -4.87
CA ALA A 98 -11.34 -1.36 -3.91
C ALA A 98 -11.10 -2.77 -4.42
N VAL A 99 -12.11 -3.44 -4.99
CA VAL A 99 -12.01 -4.81 -5.52
C VAL A 99 -11.03 -4.88 -6.69
N GLN A 100 -11.12 -3.95 -7.63
CA GLN A 100 -10.30 -3.96 -8.86
C GLN A 100 -8.83 -3.59 -8.59
N CYS A 101 -8.55 -2.69 -7.65
CA CYS A 101 -7.17 -2.30 -7.33
C CYS A 101 -6.51 -3.18 -6.26
N MET A 102 -7.27 -3.99 -5.50
CA MET A 102 -6.70 -4.84 -4.45
C MET A 102 -5.59 -5.78 -4.92
N PRO A 103 -5.68 -6.43 -6.11
CA PRO A 103 -4.60 -7.27 -6.62
C PRO A 103 -3.26 -6.52 -6.77
N PHE A 104 -3.28 -5.28 -7.25
CA PHE A 104 -2.05 -4.48 -7.31
C PHE A 104 -1.45 -4.25 -5.90
N ILE A 105 -2.31 -4.00 -4.92
CA ILE A 105 -1.89 -3.80 -3.53
C ILE A 105 -1.30 -5.09 -2.94
N SER A 106 -1.96 -6.24 -3.11
CA SER A 106 -1.51 -7.53 -2.56
C SER A 106 -0.28 -8.09 -3.28
N ASP A 107 -0.16 -7.88 -4.58
CA ASP A 107 0.83 -8.57 -5.41
C ASP A 107 2.09 -7.73 -5.63
N VAL A 108 1.98 -6.40 -5.54
CA VAL A 108 3.10 -5.47 -5.80
C VAL A 108 3.46 -4.69 -4.54
N VAL A 109 2.50 -3.97 -3.96
CA VAL A 109 2.76 -3.02 -2.87
C VAL A 109 3.15 -3.71 -1.58
N GLN A 110 2.31 -4.65 -1.11
CA GLN A 110 2.54 -5.36 0.14
C GLN A 110 3.89 -6.10 0.16
N PRO A 111 4.26 -6.90 -0.86
CA PRO A 111 5.55 -7.59 -0.89
C PRO A 111 6.74 -6.61 -0.86
N ALA A 112 6.64 -5.46 -1.51
CA ALA A 112 7.69 -4.45 -1.49
C ALA A 112 7.88 -3.84 -0.09
N ILE A 113 6.79 -3.53 0.62
CA ILE A 113 6.82 -3.01 2.00
C ILE A 113 7.39 -4.05 2.97
N GLU A 114 7.00 -5.32 2.82
CA GLU A 114 7.52 -6.42 3.65
C GLU A 114 9.03 -6.60 3.44
N LYS A 115 9.49 -6.59 2.18
CA LYS A 115 10.91 -6.66 1.84
C LYS A 115 11.71 -5.49 2.42
N TYR A 116 11.18 -4.27 2.32
CA TYR A 116 11.80 -3.07 2.90
C TYR A 116 11.88 -3.16 4.43
N SER A 117 10.79 -3.56 5.08
CA SER A 117 10.73 -3.69 6.53
C SER A 117 11.73 -4.74 7.03
N ARG A 118 11.84 -5.86 6.32
CA ARG A 118 12.82 -6.91 6.63
C ARG A 118 14.25 -6.42 6.46
N SER A 119 14.57 -5.76 5.34
CA SER A 119 15.94 -5.26 5.08
C SER A 119 16.38 -4.23 6.12
N LYS A 120 15.47 -3.35 6.57
CA LYS A 120 15.76 -2.39 7.65
C LYS A 120 16.05 -3.08 8.99
N ARG A 121 15.29 -4.11 9.35
CA ARG A 121 15.56 -4.90 10.56
C ARG A 121 16.91 -5.62 10.49
N GLU A 122 17.26 -6.17 9.33
CA GLU A 122 18.56 -6.83 9.10
C GLU A 122 19.73 -5.85 9.19
N ILE A 123 19.64 -4.68 8.56
CA ILE A 123 20.66 -3.61 8.64
C ILE A 123 20.83 -3.16 10.10
N MET A 124 19.73 -2.92 10.82
CA MET A 124 19.78 -2.55 12.24
C MET A 124 20.47 -3.66 13.05
N ALA A 125 20.07 -4.92 12.86
CA ALA A 125 20.66 -6.03 13.61
C ALA A 125 22.16 -6.20 13.37
N ASN A 126 22.64 -5.93 12.16
CA ASN A 126 24.05 -6.00 11.82
C ASN A 126 24.82 -4.79 12.36
N ASN A 127 24.30 -3.58 12.20
CA ASN A 127 24.96 -2.35 12.67
C ASN A 127 25.07 -2.29 14.20
N TYR A 128 24.11 -2.87 14.93
CA TYR A 128 24.09 -2.90 16.39
C TYR A 128 24.59 -4.23 16.99
N ASN A 129 25.18 -5.13 16.19
CA ASN A 129 25.70 -6.44 16.62
C ASN A 129 24.74 -7.22 17.54
N LEU A 130 23.45 -7.23 17.19
CA LEU A 130 22.42 -7.83 18.05
C LEU A 130 22.64 -9.34 18.24
N SER A 131 22.40 -9.81 19.46
CA SER A 131 22.49 -11.24 19.80
C SER A 131 21.43 -12.06 19.06
N ARG A 132 21.64 -13.39 18.93
CA ARG A 132 20.65 -14.29 18.32
C ARG A 132 19.26 -14.18 18.97
N GLN A 133 19.19 -13.98 20.28
CA GLN A 133 17.93 -13.81 20.99
C GLN A 133 17.24 -12.49 20.61
N GLN A 134 18.01 -11.41 20.46
CA GLN A 134 17.49 -10.10 20.02
C GLN A 134 17.03 -10.14 18.55
N LYS A 135 17.77 -10.80 17.65
CA LYS A 135 17.37 -11.01 16.25
C LYS A 135 16.04 -11.77 16.13
N ARG A 136 15.86 -12.83 16.93
CA ARG A 136 14.59 -13.59 16.98
C ARG A 136 13.41 -12.72 17.44
N LYS A 137 13.59 -11.84 18.42
CA LYS A 137 12.53 -10.90 18.86
C LYS A 137 12.11 -9.91 17.77
N LEU A 138 13.01 -9.61 16.81
CA LEU A 138 12.74 -8.74 15.66
C LEU A 138 12.17 -9.50 14.45
N GLY A 139 11.95 -10.81 14.56
CA GLY A 139 11.46 -11.66 13.48
C GLY A 139 12.48 -11.88 12.35
N ILE A 140 13.77 -11.68 12.64
CA ILE A 140 14.87 -11.97 11.72
C ILE A 140 15.28 -13.43 11.97
N LYS A 141 15.25 -14.27 10.92
CA LYS A 141 15.69 -15.68 10.99
C LYS A 141 17.21 -15.76 11.14
#